data_AF-R5EJP7-F1
#
_entry.id   AF-R5EJP7-F1
#
_cell.length_a   1.000
_cell.length_b   1.000
_cell.length_c   1.000
_cell.angle_alpha   90.00
_cell.angle_beta   90.00
_cell.angle_gamma   90.00
#
_symmetry.space_group_name_H-M   'P 1'
#
loop_
_entity.id
_entity.type
_entity.pdbx_description
1 polymer ?
#
loop_
_entity_poly.entity_id
_entity_poly.type
_entity_poly.pdbx_seq_one_letter_code
_entity_poly.pdbx_strand_id
1 'polypeptide(L)'
;MKRSNKGYSLVELLIVIAIMAILSGVAVVSVGLIKQARARDAVQSFNSQLTSTWLQTKAIGEKQDSMYMKVVRNGNQADFTISLYDGTTKKDLSGGTVDNNGHVTAETGNITLSKYITITYTPSDADQLESGYGNDKGTDGSGQWYIKFDKATGAVLKGAGKYVFTDTKGDLVSTVYLDAATGNHYIK
;
A
#
# COMPACT_ATOMS: atom_id res chain seq x y z
N MET A 1 38.11 23.12 45.66
CA MET A 1 37.67 21.87 45.01
C MET A 1 38.47 21.65 43.73
N LYS A 2 39.42 20.69 43.69
CA LYS A 2 40.13 20.33 42.45
C LYS A 2 39.32 19.25 41.73
N ARG A 3 38.80 19.54 40.54
CA ARG A 3 38.20 18.54 39.65
C ARG A 3 39.31 17.68 39.04
N SER A 4 39.26 16.38 39.31
CA SER A 4 40.14 15.39 38.69
C SER A 4 39.59 15.05 37.31
N ASN A 5 40.18 15.60 36.26
CA ASN A 5 39.93 15.14 34.90
C ASN A 5 40.87 13.95 34.64
N LYS A 6 40.34 12.72 34.70
CA LYS A 6 41.02 11.55 34.15
C LYS A 6 40.80 11.57 32.64
N GLY A 7 41.84 11.91 31.88
CA GLY A 7 41.81 11.80 30.42
C GLY A 7 41.85 10.33 30.00
N TYR A 8 41.08 9.97 28.97
CA TYR A 8 41.12 8.64 28.36
C TYR A 8 42.51 8.36 27.75
N SER A 9 43.02 7.14 27.96
CA SER A 9 44.23 6.70 27.28
C SER A 9 43.99 6.54 25.77
N LEU A 10 45.01 6.79 24.94
CA LEU A 10 44.94 6.56 23.49
C LEU A 10 44.56 5.10 23.17
N VAL A 11 45.04 4.16 23.97
CA VAL A 11 44.72 2.73 23.81
C VAL A 11 43.25 2.45 24.14
N GLU A 12 42.72 3.08 25.19
CA GLU A 12 41.30 2.92 25.54
C GLU A 12 40.40 3.51 24.46
N LEU A 13 40.77 4.65 23.87
CA LEU A 13 40.04 5.21 22.74
C LEU A 13 40.07 4.27 21.52
N LEU A 14 41.22 3.64 21.24
CA LEU A 14 41.38 2.71 20.12
C LEU A 14 40.51 1.46 20.28
N ILE A 15 40.42 0.90 21.49
CA ILE A 15 39.57 -0.26 21.76
C ILE A 15 38.09 0.13 21.62
N VAL A 16 37.70 1.32 22.09
CA VAL A 16 36.32 1.80 21.99
C VAL A 16 35.89 1.97 20.52
N ILE A 17 36.72 2.58 19.67
CA ILE A 17 36.39 2.70 18.23
C ILE A 17 36.33 1.34 17.54
N ALA A 18 37.16 0.37 17.94
CA ALA A 18 37.14 -0.98 17.38
C ALA A 18 35.83 -1.70 17.71
N ILE A 19 35.38 -1.63 18.97
CA ILE A 19 34.10 -2.24 19.39
C ILE A 19 32.93 -1.51 18.73
N MET A 20 32.95 -0.16 18.67
CA MET A 20 31.91 0.61 17.98
C MET A 20 31.83 0.23 16.49
N ALA A 21 32.96 0.05 15.80
CA ALA A 21 32.97 -0.37 14.40
C ALA A 21 32.29 -1.73 14.20
N ILE A 22 32.57 -2.71 15.07
CA ILE A 22 31.94 -4.04 15.02
C ILE A 22 30.43 -3.94 15.27
N LEU A 23 30.02 -3.21 16.32
CA LEU A 23 28.61 -3.04 16.68
C LEU A 23 27.83 -2.28 15.60
N SER A 24 28.42 -1.25 15.00
CA SER A 24 27.83 -0.51 13.88
C SER A 24 27.65 -1.39 12.65
N GLY A 25 28.60 -2.29 12.36
CA GLY A 25 28.49 -3.24 11.24
C GLY A 25 27.27 -4.16 11.36
N VAL A 26 27.02 -4.73 12.55
CA VAL A 26 25.87 -5.62 12.80
C VAL A 26 24.54 -4.85 12.73
N ALA A 27 24.50 -3.61 13.22
CA ALA A 27 23.29 -2.80 13.22
C ALA A 27 22.77 -2.50 11.79
N VAL A 28 23.67 -2.26 10.83
CA VAL A 28 23.29 -1.94 9.44
C VAL A 28 22.62 -3.13 8.74
N VAL A 29 23.11 -4.35 8.96
CA VAL A 29 22.53 -5.58 8.40
C VAL A 29 21.09 -5.79 8.90
N SER A 30 20.87 -5.60 10.21
CA SER A 30 19.55 -5.72 10.83
C SER A 30 18.53 -4.74 10.25
N VAL A 31 18.94 -3.49 9.97
CA VAL A 31 18.05 -2.49 9.34
C VAL A 31 17.64 -2.91 7.93
N GLY A 32 18.54 -3.52 7.15
CA GLY A 32 18.24 -4.05 5.83
C GLY A 32 17.15 -5.13 5.86
N LEU A 33 17.28 -6.08 6.80
CA LEU A 33 16.30 -7.16 7.00
C LEU A 33 14.92 -6.62 7.42
N ILE A 34 14.87 -5.62 8.30
CA ILE A 34 13.61 -4.98 8.73
C ILE A 34 12.90 -4.30 7.56
N LYS A 35 13.64 -3.61 6.67
CA LYS A 35 13.05 -2.98 5.48
C LYS A 35 12.42 -4.02 4.56
N GLN A 36 13.11 -5.13 4.32
CA GLN A 36 12.58 -6.23 3.48
C GLN A 36 11.35 -6.90 4.12
N ALA A 37 11.37 -7.13 5.43
CA ALA A 37 10.22 -7.67 6.16
C ALA A 37 8.99 -6.76 6.01
N ARG A 38 9.15 -5.45 6.28
CA ARG A 38 8.06 -4.47 6.12
C ARG A 38 7.58 -4.34 4.67
N ALA A 39 8.46 -4.55 3.68
CA ALA A 39 8.07 -4.57 2.29
C ALA A 39 7.18 -5.78 1.97
N ARG A 40 7.51 -6.96 2.48
CA ARG A 40 6.67 -8.17 2.38
C ARG A 40 5.35 -8.03 3.13
N ASP A 41 5.37 -7.44 4.33
CA ASP A 41 4.17 -7.15 5.11
C ASP A 41 3.21 -6.24 4.35
N ALA A 42 3.73 -5.28 3.57
CA ALA A 42 2.90 -4.41 2.73
C ALA A 42 2.21 -5.19 1.60
N VAL A 43 2.90 -6.13 0.95
CA VAL A 43 2.32 -7.03 -0.06
C VAL A 43 1.19 -7.87 0.56
N GLN A 44 1.45 -8.47 1.72
CA GLN A 44 0.45 -9.29 2.43
C GLN A 44 -0.75 -8.46 2.89
N SER A 45 -0.52 -7.25 3.39
CA SER A 45 -1.58 -6.32 3.80
C SER A 45 -2.45 -5.92 2.62
N PHE A 46 -1.85 -5.59 1.47
CA PHE A 46 -2.59 -5.30 0.24
C PHE A 46 -3.43 -6.50 -0.21
N ASN A 47 -2.84 -7.70 -0.22
CA ASN A 47 -3.55 -8.93 -0.59
C ASN A 47 -4.71 -9.24 0.37
N SER A 48 -4.50 -9.05 1.67
CA SER A 48 -5.55 -9.21 2.68
C SER A 48 -6.68 -8.20 2.48
N GLN A 49 -6.38 -6.96 2.10
CA GLN A 49 -7.41 -5.97 1.79
C GLN A 49 -8.19 -6.34 0.53
N LEU A 50 -7.53 -6.86 -0.52
CA LEU A 50 -8.23 -7.40 -1.70
C LEU A 50 -9.22 -8.50 -1.32
N THR A 51 -8.78 -9.49 -0.54
CA THR A 51 -9.65 -10.57 -0.03
C THR A 51 -10.80 -10.01 0.79
N SER A 52 -10.52 -9.08 1.70
CA SER A 52 -11.50 -8.46 2.59
C SER A 52 -12.56 -7.69 1.81
N THR A 53 -12.14 -6.82 0.88
CA THR A 53 -13.06 -6.05 0.02
C THR A 53 -13.90 -6.98 -0.86
N TRP A 54 -13.30 -8.02 -1.45
CA TRP A 54 -14.03 -9.00 -2.26
C TRP A 54 -15.11 -9.74 -1.45
N LEU A 55 -14.74 -10.27 -0.27
CA LEU A 55 -15.69 -10.96 0.62
C LEU A 55 -16.81 -10.05 1.09
N GLN A 56 -16.48 -8.84 1.54
CA GLN A 56 -17.47 -7.89 2.02
C GLN A 56 -18.40 -7.42 0.89
N THR A 57 -17.88 -7.21 -0.33
CA THR A 57 -18.70 -6.87 -1.51
C THR A 57 -19.76 -7.93 -1.81
N LYS A 58 -19.41 -9.21 -1.64
CA LYS A 58 -20.35 -10.32 -1.83
C LYS A 58 -21.35 -10.51 -0.68
N ALA A 59 -21.04 -9.98 0.50
CA ALA A 59 -21.87 -10.09 1.70
C ALA A 59 -22.87 -8.93 1.85
N ILE A 60 -22.78 -7.91 1.00
CA ILE A 60 -23.61 -6.72 1.05
C ILE A 60 -25.06 -7.00 0.62
N GLY A 61 -26.01 -6.41 1.34
CA GLY A 61 -27.45 -6.51 1.05
C GLY A 61 -27.87 -5.78 -0.23
N GLU A 62 -29.04 -6.16 -0.78
CA GLU A 62 -29.51 -5.72 -2.11
C GLU A 62 -29.54 -4.20 -2.33
N LYS A 63 -29.71 -3.41 -1.26
CA LYS A 63 -29.88 -1.95 -1.30
C LYS A 63 -28.59 -1.12 -1.38
N GLN A 64 -27.40 -1.73 -1.35
CA GLN A 64 -26.12 -1.01 -1.44
C GLN A 64 -25.40 -1.32 -2.76
N ASP A 65 -24.63 -0.36 -3.29
CA ASP A 65 -23.76 -0.60 -4.45
C ASP A 65 -22.54 -1.43 -4.03
N SER A 66 -21.79 -1.96 -5.00
CA SER A 66 -20.61 -2.78 -4.73
C SER A 66 -19.51 -1.96 -4.04
N MET A 67 -18.82 -2.55 -3.06
CA MET A 67 -17.69 -1.88 -2.41
C MET A 67 -16.55 -1.66 -3.39
N TYR A 68 -15.73 -0.67 -3.06
CA TYR A 68 -14.48 -0.44 -3.77
C TYR A 68 -13.36 -0.07 -2.80
N MET A 69 -12.15 -0.40 -3.25
CA MET A 69 -10.90 -0.06 -2.60
C MET A 69 -10.24 1.05 -3.40
N LYS A 70 -9.82 2.12 -2.73
CA LYS A 70 -8.99 3.19 -3.30
C LYS A 70 -7.57 3.02 -2.80
N VAL A 71 -6.61 3.09 -3.71
CA VAL A 71 -5.18 3.10 -3.38
C VAL A 71 -4.58 4.42 -3.82
N VAL A 72 -3.90 5.08 -2.91
CA VAL A 72 -3.33 6.42 -3.10
C VAL A 72 -1.88 6.41 -2.68
N ARG A 73 -0.98 6.86 -3.56
CA ARG A 73 0.35 7.24 -3.11
C ARG A 73 0.30 8.61 -2.44
N ASN A 74 0.85 8.72 -1.24
CA ASN A 74 1.11 10.00 -0.61
C ASN A 74 2.42 10.58 -1.15
N GLY A 75 2.35 11.61 -2.00
CA GLY A 75 3.53 12.22 -2.60
C GLY A 75 4.54 12.78 -1.58
N ASN A 76 4.09 13.17 -0.38
CA ASN A 76 4.97 13.75 0.65
C ASN A 76 5.68 12.69 1.50
N GLN A 77 5.05 11.53 1.71
CA GLN A 77 5.55 10.49 2.62
C GLN A 77 6.08 9.24 1.90
N ALA A 78 5.89 9.18 0.57
CA ALA A 78 6.22 8.04 -0.29
C ALA A 78 5.62 6.71 0.21
N ASP A 79 4.54 6.78 0.99
CA ASP A 79 3.74 5.64 1.41
C ASP A 79 2.47 5.52 0.57
N PHE A 80 1.78 4.40 0.70
CA PHE A 80 0.52 4.13 0.03
C PHE A 80 -0.57 3.97 1.07
N THR A 81 -1.69 4.65 0.89
CA THR A 81 -2.89 4.48 1.70
C THR A 81 -3.92 3.69 0.92
N ILE A 82 -4.51 2.69 1.59
CA ILE A 82 -5.65 1.94 1.10
C ILE A 82 -6.87 2.36 1.92
N SER A 83 -7.91 2.83 1.24
CA SER A 83 -9.20 3.16 1.84
C SER A 83 -10.28 2.24 1.28
N LEU A 84 -11.14 1.70 2.15
CA LEU A 84 -12.30 0.87 1.78
C LEU A 84 -13.58 1.68 1.89
N TYR A 85 -14.45 1.54 0.90
CA TYR A 85 -15.74 2.21 0.83
C TYR A 85 -16.85 1.19 0.65
N ASP A 86 -17.88 1.25 1.49
CA ASP A 86 -18.97 0.27 1.56
C ASP A 86 -19.99 0.32 0.41
N GLY A 87 -19.80 1.20 -0.58
CA GLY A 87 -20.73 1.33 -1.71
C GLY A 87 -22.13 1.81 -1.31
N THR A 88 -22.37 2.19 -0.04
CA THR A 88 -23.65 2.74 0.42
C THR A 88 -23.93 4.12 -0.17
N THR A 89 -22.91 4.70 -0.79
CA THR A 89 -22.96 6.07 -1.22
C THR A 89 -21.93 6.39 -2.29
N LYS A 90 -22.31 7.29 -3.19
CA LYS A 90 -21.37 7.84 -4.15
C LYS A 90 -20.59 8.95 -3.46
N LYS A 91 -19.36 8.66 -3.06
CA LYS A 91 -18.31 9.63 -3.33
C LYS A 91 -18.16 9.56 -4.84
N ASP A 92 -18.18 10.71 -5.51
CA ASP A 92 -17.36 10.73 -6.70
C ASP A 92 -15.95 10.31 -6.26
N LEU A 93 -15.35 9.36 -6.98
CA LEU A 93 -14.11 8.69 -6.62
C LEU A 93 -12.96 9.70 -6.38
N SER A 94 -13.12 10.97 -6.77
CA SER A 94 -12.37 12.18 -6.35
C SER A 94 -12.30 12.46 -4.85
N GLY A 95 -13.16 11.87 -4.03
CA GLY A 95 -13.33 12.25 -2.63
C GLY A 95 -14.41 13.31 -2.39
N GLY A 96 -15.14 13.73 -3.43
CA GLY A 96 -16.32 14.59 -3.29
C GLY A 96 -17.57 13.76 -3.00
N THR A 97 -18.25 14.03 -1.91
CA THR A 97 -19.51 13.39 -1.54
C THR A 97 -20.66 13.83 -2.47
N VAL A 98 -21.53 12.93 -2.99
CA VAL A 98 -23.01 13.11 -3.04
C VAL A 98 -23.78 12.01 -3.82
N ASP A 99 -25.00 11.65 -3.37
CA ASP A 99 -26.07 11.05 -4.20
C ASP A 99 -26.97 12.13 -4.87
N ASN A 100 -28.02 11.73 -5.64
CA ASN A 100 -28.97 12.65 -6.30
C ASN A 100 -29.86 13.46 -5.32
N ASN A 101 -29.66 13.31 -4.00
CA ASN A 101 -30.25 14.03 -2.88
C ASN A 101 -29.18 14.47 -1.82
N GLY A 102 -27.87 14.34 -2.07
CA GLY A 102 -26.78 14.73 -1.17
C GLY A 102 -26.17 13.71 -0.16
N HIS A 103 -26.38 12.40 -0.23
CA HIS A 103 -25.81 11.44 0.75
C HIS A 103 -24.30 11.10 0.57
N VAL A 104 -23.62 10.68 1.67
CA VAL A 104 -22.15 10.44 1.90
C VAL A 104 -21.71 8.99 2.14
N THR A 105 -20.58 8.50 1.55
CA THR A 105 -20.02 7.14 1.79
C THR A 105 -19.14 7.12 3.00
N ALA A 106 -19.46 6.23 3.93
CA ALA A 106 -18.63 5.98 5.08
C ALA A 106 -17.38 5.22 4.62
N GLU A 107 -16.20 5.80 4.87
CA GLU A 107 -14.96 5.05 4.81
C GLU A 107 -15.02 3.99 5.92
N THR A 108 -15.03 2.72 5.54
CA THR A 108 -15.21 1.59 6.47
C THR A 108 -13.87 1.07 6.98
N GLY A 109 -12.77 1.47 6.34
CA GLY A 109 -11.42 1.10 6.75
C GLY A 109 -10.35 1.92 6.04
N ASN A 110 -9.24 2.13 6.73
CA ASN A 110 -8.06 2.84 6.24
C ASN A 110 -6.80 2.13 6.74
N ILE A 111 -5.88 1.80 5.83
CA ILE A 111 -4.55 1.32 6.20
C ILE A 111 -3.46 2.06 5.42
N THR A 112 -2.33 2.29 6.07
CA THR A 112 -1.11 2.79 5.42
C THR A 112 -0.11 1.65 5.26
N LEU A 113 0.32 1.41 4.03
CA LEU A 113 1.35 0.44 3.69
C LEU A 113 2.75 0.99 4.02
N SER A 114 3.72 0.08 4.10
CA SER A 114 5.12 0.43 4.35
C SER A 114 5.65 1.48 3.36
N LYS A 115 6.35 2.51 3.86
CA LYS A 115 7.10 3.48 3.03
C LYS A 115 8.27 2.88 2.25
N TYR A 116 8.59 1.60 2.51
CA TYR A 116 9.73 0.93 1.88
C TYR A 116 9.38 0.25 0.56
N ILE A 117 8.18 0.47 0.03
CA ILE A 117 7.75 -0.08 -1.25
C ILE A 117 7.27 1.00 -2.22
N THR A 118 7.36 0.69 -3.50
CA THR A 118 6.64 1.36 -4.58
C THR A 118 5.73 0.33 -5.24
N ILE A 119 4.52 0.75 -5.62
CA ILE A 119 3.57 -0.09 -6.32
C ILE A 119 3.35 0.49 -7.71
N THR A 120 3.56 -0.34 -8.72
CA THR A 120 3.25 -0.03 -10.11
C THR A 120 2.07 -0.88 -10.55
N TYR A 121 0.98 -0.24 -10.97
CA TYR A 121 -0.21 -0.93 -11.49
C TYR A 121 -0.19 -0.97 -13.01
N THR A 122 -0.38 -2.16 -13.57
CA THR A 122 -0.60 -2.37 -15.01
C THR A 122 -1.97 -3.01 -15.19
N PRO A 123 -2.95 -2.33 -15.82
CA PRO A 123 -4.28 -2.88 -16.02
C PRO A 123 -4.24 -4.11 -16.95
N SER A 124 -5.19 -5.04 -16.80
CA SER A 124 -5.33 -6.16 -17.76
C SER A 124 -5.72 -5.65 -19.14
N ASP A 125 -6.59 -4.63 -19.19
CA ASP A 125 -7.14 -4.01 -20.40
C ASP A 125 -7.46 -2.53 -20.15
N ALA A 126 -7.65 -1.75 -21.20
CA ALA A 126 -7.91 -0.30 -21.08
C ALA A 126 -9.13 0.03 -20.21
N ASP A 127 -10.15 -0.83 -20.21
CA ASP A 127 -11.39 -0.64 -19.44
C ASP A 127 -11.20 -0.83 -17.93
N GLN A 128 -10.08 -1.43 -17.50
CA GLN A 128 -9.73 -1.60 -16.09
C GLN A 128 -9.11 -0.34 -15.47
N LEU A 129 -8.81 0.65 -16.31
CA LEU A 129 -8.52 2.00 -15.86
C LEU A 129 -9.84 2.71 -15.59
N GLU A 130 -9.84 3.56 -14.57
CA GLU A 130 -10.92 4.54 -14.42
C GLU A 130 -10.59 5.80 -15.21
N SER A 131 -11.58 6.33 -15.93
CA SER A 131 -11.48 7.58 -16.67
C SER A 131 -12.15 8.70 -15.89
N GLY A 132 -11.37 9.37 -15.06
CA GLY A 132 -11.82 10.51 -14.26
C GLY A 132 -11.09 10.55 -12.91
N TYR A 133 -10.60 11.75 -12.59
CA TYR A 133 -10.00 12.19 -11.31
C TYR A 133 -8.49 12.23 -11.20
N GLY A 134 -7.95 13.40 -11.59
CA GLY A 134 -6.52 13.71 -11.61
C GLY A 134 -5.85 13.08 -12.82
N ASN A 135 -4.87 13.75 -13.42
CA ASN A 135 -4.15 13.23 -14.59
C ASN A 135 -3.25 12.02 -14.27
N ASP A 136 -3.33 11.47 -13.06
CA ASP A 136 -2.36 10.52 -12.55
C ASP A 136 -2.93 9.10 -12.64
N LYS A 137 -2.95 8.59 -13.87
CA LYS A 137 -3.18 7.16 -14.12
C LYS A 137 -2.10 6.40 -13.36
N GLY A 138 -2.48 5.49 -12.46
CA GLY A 138 -1.61 4.70 -11.57
C GLY A 138 -0.56 3.79 -12.22
N THR A 139 -0.15 4.07 -13.45
CA THR A 139 0.83 3.30 -14.22
C THR A 139 2.28 3.62 -13.88
N ASP A 140 2.57 4.71 -13.18
CA ASP A 140 3.93 5.20 -12.91
C ASP A 140 4.30 5.28 -11.41
N GLY A 141 3.45 4.75 -10.54
CA GLY A 141 3.70 4.74 -9.10
C GLY A 141 3.55 6.12 -8.43
N SER A 142 3.01 7.14 -9.10
CA SER A 142 2.58 8.43 -8.51
C SER A 142 1.06 8.59 -8.43
N GLY A 143 0.31 7.71 -9.10
CA GLY A 143 -1.13 7.86 -9.24
C GLY A 143 -2.00 7.27 -8.14
N GLN A 144 -3.30 7.46 -8.32
CA GLN A 144 -4.35 6.81 -7.56
C GLN A 144 -5.02 5.77 -8.46
N TRP A 145 -5.51 4.69 -7.87
CA TRP A 145 -6.33 3.73 -8.61
C TRP A 145 -7.40 3.12 -7.72
N TYR A 146 -8.38 2.52 -8.38
CA TYR A 146 -9.56 1.95 -7.75
C TYR A 146 -9.68 0.49 -8.14
N ILE A 147 -10.02 -0.33 -7.16
CA ILE A 147 -10.39 -1.72 -7.36
C ILE A 147 -11.82 -1.88 -6.92
N LYS A 148 -12.71 -2.19 -7.87
CA LYS A 148 -14.13 -2.37 -7.63
C LYS A 148 -14.53 -3.75 -8.07
N PHE A 149 -15.19 -4.49 -7.18
CA PHE A 149 -15.75 -5.79 -7.50
C PHE A 149 -17.23 -5.65 -7.85
N ASP A 150 -17.74 -6.56 -8.64
CA ASP A 150 -19.16 -6.71 -8.90
C ASP A 150 -19.79 -7.57 -7.80
N LYS A 151 -20.82 -7.05 -7.12
CA LYS A 151 -21.47 -7.79 -6.02
C LYS A 151 -22.17 -9.09 -6.46
N ALA A 152 -22.69 -9.14 -7.68
CA ALA A 152 -23.50 -10.27 -8.14
C ALA A 152 -22.62 -11.45 -8.58
N THR A 153 -21.51 -11.16 -9.25
CA THR A 153 -20.65 -12.15 -9.90
C THR A 153 -19.32 -12.34 -9.17
N GLY A 154 -18.87 -11.36 -8.39
CA GLY A 154 -17.52 -11.33 -7.81
C GLY A 154 -16.42 -10.97 -8.81
N ALA A 155 -16.78 -10.67 -10.07
CA ALA A 155 -15.86 -10.19 -11.09
C ALA A 155 -15.29 -8.80 -10.72
N VAL A 156 -14.22 -8.40 -11.39
CA VAL A 156 -13.61 -7.08 -11.20
C VAL A 156 -14.17 -6.13 -12.24
N LEU A 157 -14.88 -5.10 -11.76
CA LEU A 157 -15.38 -4.02 -12.60
C LEU A 157 -14.25 -3.08 -13.01
N LYS A 158 -13.31 -2.84 -12.09
CA LYS A 158 -12.16 -1.93 -12.26
C LYS A 158 -10.98 -2.38 -11.42
N GLY A 159 -9.77 -2.12 -11.90
CA GLY A 159 -8.54 -2.46 -11.19
C GLY A 159 -7.98 -3.85 -11.49
N ALA A 160 -8.56 -4.64 -12.40
CA ALA A 160 -7.95 -5.93 -12.74
C ALA A 160 -6.60 -5.74 -13.44
N GLY A 161 -5.66 -6.63 -13.18
CA GLY A 161 -4.32 -6.57 -13.76
C GLY A 161 -3.22 -6.95 -12.79
N LYS A 162 -2.07 -6.32 -12.95
CA LYS A 162 -0.81 -6.64 -12.29
C LYS A 162 -0.36 -5.50 -11.40
N TYR A 163 -0.07 -5.81 -10.13
CA TYR A 163 0.49 -4.88 -9.15
C TYR A 163 1.91 -5.31 -8.80
N VAL A 164 2.89 -4.58 -9.30
CA VAL A 164 4.31 -4.86 -9.04
C VAL A 164 4.77 -4.07 -7.83
N PHE A 165 5.24 -4.78 -6.81
CA PHE A 165 5.84 -4.20 -5.61
C PHE A 165 7.34 -4.23 -5.76
N THR A 166 7.97 -3.05 -5.78
CA THR A 166 9.43 -2.91 -5.71
C THR A 166 9.83 -2.27 -4.39
N ASP A 167 11.06 -2.49 -3.94
CA ASP A 167 11.60 -1.76 -2.80
C ASP A 167 11.99 -0.32 -3.21
N THR A 168 12.53 0.46 -2.27
CA THR A 168 12.98 1.84 -2.53
C THR A 168 14.15 1.97 -3.51
N LYS A 169 14.83 0.86 -3.83
CA LYS A 169 15.93 0.82 -4.82
C LYS A 169 15.43 0.40 -6.20
N GLY A 170 14.18 -0.06 -6.30
CA GLY A 170 13.59 -0.60 -7.52
C GLY A 170 13.71 -2.12 -7.65
N ASP A 171 14.23 -2.82 -6.63
CA ASP A 171 14.35 -4.28 -6.65
C ASP A 171 12.96 -4.90 -6.46
N LEU A 172 12.65 -5.93 -7.25
CA LEU A 172 11.36 -6.63 -7.16
C LEU A 172 11.20 -7.29 -5.79
N VAL A 173 10.12 -6.93 -5.09
CA VAL A 173 9.69 -7.58 -3.85
C VAL A 173 8.74 -8.73 -4.16
N SER A 174 7.67 -8.43 -4.92
CA SER A 174 6.66 -9.41 -5.34
C SER A 174 5.70 -8.80 -6.36
N THR A 175 4.90 -9.62 -7.03
CA THR A 175 3.79 -9.19 -7.88
C THR A 175 2.48 -9.79 -7.40
N VAL A 176 1.44 -8.96 -7.28
CA VAL A 176 0.06 -9.41 -7.06
C VAL A 176 -0.68 -9.35 -8.39
N TYR A 177 -1.35 -10.44 -8.75
CA TYR A 177 -2.21 -10.53 -9.93
C TYR A 177 -3.66 -10.55 -9.49
N LEU A 178 -4.51 -9.77 -10.16
CA LEU A 178 -5.96 -9.73 -9.94
C LEU A 178 -6.68 -10.05 -11.26
N ASP A 179 -7.41 -11.16 -11.26
CA ASP A 179 -8.15 -11.67 -12.43
C ASP A 179 -9.48 -10.94 -12.62
N ALA A 180 -9.72 -10.46 -13.85
CA ALA A 180 -10.88 -9.64 -14.15
C ALA A 180 -12.21 -10.41 -14.07
N ALA A 181 -12.23 -11.65 -14.53
CA ALA A 181 -13.46 -12.43 -14.66
C ALA A 181 -13.96 -12.98 -13.31
N THR A 182 -13.03 -13.34 -12.43
CA THR A 182 -13.34 -14.08 -11.20
C THR A 182 -13.13 -13.28 -9.92
N GLY A 183 -12.36 -12.19 -9.95
CA GLY A 183 -11.91 -11.50 -8.73
C GLY A 183 -10.86 -12.27 -7.92
N ASN A 184 -10.44 -13.44 -8.41
CA ASN A 184 -9.36 -14.20 -7.80
C ASN A 184 -8.05 -13.42 -7.90
N HIS A 185 -7.23 -13.54 -6.86
CA HIS A 185 -5.93 -12.90 -6.82
C HIS A 185 -4.89 -13.79 -6.16
N TYR A 186 -3.64 -13.62 -6.57
CA TYR A 186 -2.52 -14.40 -6.05
C TYR A 186 -1.21 -13.60 -6.11
N ILE A 187 -0.27 -14.03 -5.26
CA ILE A 187 1.05 -13.42 -5.09
C ILE A 187 2.10 -14.28 -5.81
N LYS A 188 3.03 -13.66 -6.52
CA LYS A 188 4.19 -14.30 -7.17
C LYS A 188 5.50 -13.59 -6.85
#